data_AF-A0A7X9J269-F1
#
_entry.id   AF-A0A7X9J269-F1
#
_cell.length_a   1.000
_cell.length_b   1.000
_cell.length_c   1.000
_cell.angle_alpha   90.00
_cell.angle_beta   90.00
_cell.angle_gamma   90.00
#
_symmetry.space_group_name_H-M   'P 1'
#
loop_
_entity.id
_entity.type
_entity.pdbx_description
1 polymer ?
#
loop_
_entity_poly.entity_id
_entity_poly.type
_entity_poly.pdbx_seq_one_letter_code
_entity_poly.pdbx_strand_id
1 'polypeptide(L)'
;YGATWTGDNAASWEHYRLSIRMVLGLGLSGQAFSGPDIGGFAGDPSPELLTRWLQVGALMPFCRVHNAIPTPDGSIETENTNPQEPWAHGEPYDTYNRTAIERRYRLLPYLYTVFEENSRTGAPVMRPFLMEYQDDPRAVTVEDTFLIGRDLLVAPIVEEGAVSRTLYLPRGFWRDYETGELIEGGRDITISAELDQLPMLVRAGAIIPTQEPVQHTGEIGRQRIIWRAYLDNEQYAKGELYEDDGISFGYRSRDCLRTTLRSGSDGTFARIIEGAYISPRPPDFVQIIGD
;
A
#
# COMPACT_ATOMS: atom_id res chain seq x y z
N TYR A 1 10.34 -1.08 21.58
CA TYR A 1 9.75 -1.50 20.29
C TYR A 1 9.09 -0.27 19.69
N GLY A 2 9.55 0.21 18.53
CA GLY A 2 9.07 1.44 17.89
C GLY A 2 9.06 1.29 16.36
N ALA A 3 8.36 2.19 15.67
CA ALA A 3 8.49 2.29 14.21
C ALA A 3 9.90 2.75 13.83
N THR A 4 10.35 2.39 12.63
CA THR A 4 11.71 2.70 12.15
C THR A 4 11.62 3.38 10.80
N TRP A 5 12.28 4.51 10.63
CA TRP A 5 12.50 5.06 9.28
C TRP A 5 13.87 4.59 8.76
N THR A 6 14.07 4.60 7.43
CA THR A 6 15.29 4.06 6.81
C THR A 6 16.55 4.93 6.99
N GLY A 7 16.45 6.03 7.74
CA GLY A 7 17.54 7.00 7.91
C GLY A 7 17.54 8.10 6.85
N ASP A 8 18.59 8.92 6.89
CA ASP A 8 18.78 10.13 6.09
C ASP A 8 19.13 9.76 4.63
N ASN A 9 18.09 9.61 3.79
CA ASN A 9 18.22 9.33 2.36
C ASN A 9 18.40 10.62 1.53
N ALA A 10 18.72 10.48 0.25
CA ALA A 10 18.85 11.61 -0.68
C ALA A 10 17.68 11.68 -1.66
N ALA A 11 17.39 12.88 -2.16
CA ALA A 11 16.41 13.17 -3.20
C ALA A 11 16.92 12.70 -4.58
N SER A 12 16.96 11.39 -4.79
CA SER A 12 17.40 10.78 -6.05
C SER A 12 16.58 9.53 -6.39
N TRP A 13 16.48 9.22 -7.68
CA TRP A 13 15.85 8.00 -8.18
C TRP A 13 16.52 6.72 -7.66
N GLU A 14 17.83 6.76 -7.40
CA GLU A 14 18.56 5.65 -6.77
C GLU A 14 18.04 5.39 -5.35
N HIS A 15 17.93 6.43 -4.51
CA HIS A 15 17.43 6.29 -3.15
C HIS A 15 15.94 5.95 -3.10
N TYR A 16 15.15 6.40 -4.09
CA TYR A 16 13.78 5.96 -4.26
C TYR A 16 13.70 4.44 -4.48
N ARG A 17 14.46 3.88 -5.44
CA ARG A 17 14.55 2.43 -5.67
C ARG A 17 15.07 1.69 -4.44
N LEU A 18 16.11 2.21 -3.80
CA LEU A 18 16.71 1.61 -2.61
C LEU A 18 15.71 1.56 -1.45
N SER A 19 14.85 2.58 -1.29
CA SER A 19 13.86 2.61 -0.22
C SER A 19 12.90 1.42 -0.25
N ILE A 20 12.47 0.99 -1.44
CA ILE A 20 11.61 -0.20 -1.62
C ILE A 20 12.33 -1.44 -1.07
N ARG A 21 13.58 -1.65 -1.49
CA ARG A 21 14.40 -2.80 -1.08
C ARG A 21 14.67 -2.81 0.41
N MET A 22 14.96 -1.65 0.99
CA MET A 22 15.21 -1.49 2.42
C MET A 22 13.97 -1.83 3.24
N VAL A 23 12.78 -1.35 2.86
CA VAL A 23 11.54 -1.64 3.59
C VAL A 23 11.18 -3.12 3.49
N LEU A 24 11.38 -3.75 2.33
CA LEU A 24 11.22 -5.20 2.17
C LEU A 24 12.16 -5.99 3.09
N GLY A 25 13.45 -5.63 3.12
CA GLY A 25 14.45 -6.26 3.97
C GLY A 25 14.19 -6.06 5.47
N LEU A 26 13.78 -4.86 5.88
CA LEU A 26 13.37 -4.55 7.25
C LEU A 26 12.14 -5.36 7.67
N GLY A 27 11.16 -5.50 6.78
CA GLY A 27 9.99 -6.34 6.99
C GLY A 27 10.37 -7.80 7.29
N LEU A 28 11.24 -8.40 6.47
CA LEU A 28 11.77 -9.75 6.71
C LEU A 28 12.57 -9.86 8.02
N SER A 29 13.19 -8.77 8.44
CA SER A 29 13.97 -8.70 9.69
C SER A 29 13.12 -8.45 10.93
N GLY A 30 11.78 -8.46 10.81
CA GLY A 30 10.85 -8.25 11.93
C GLY A 30 10.55 -6.77 12.22
N GLN A 31 11.04 -5.83 11.42
CA GLN A 31 10.74 -4.40 11.52
C GLN A 31 9.68 -3.99 10.49
N ALA A 32 8.47 -4.51 10.69
CA ALA A 32 7.36 -4.39 9.73
C ALA A 32 6.74 -2.98 9.64
N PHE A 33 6.89 -2.14 10.68
CA PHE A 33 6.46 -0.75 10.65
C PHE A 33 7.65 0.15 10.29
N SER A 34 7.95 0.21 8.98
CA SER A 34 9.05 0.98 8.44
C SER A 34 8.75 1.66 7.09
N GLY A 35 9.59 2.64 6.73
CA GLY A 35 9.44 3.48 5.55
C GLY A 35 10.53 4.55 5.46
N PRO A 36 10.75 5.16 4.29
CA PRO A 36 11.75 6.20 4.10
C PRO A 36 11.23 7.58 4.47
N ASP A 37 12.12 8.57 4.38
CA ASP A 37 11.73 9.95 4.17
C ASP A 37 11.38 10.16 2.69
N ILE A 38 10.08 10.22 2.41
CA ILE A 38 9.54 10.33 1.04
C ILE A 38 9.97 11.69 0.45
N GLY A 39 10.49 11.68 -0.77
CA GLY A 39 11.09 12.85 -1.41
C GLY A 39 12.60 12.95 -1.22
N GLY A 40 13.14 12.32 -0.17
CA GLY A 40 14.56 12.35 0.18
C GLY A 40 14.87 13.40 1.24
N PHE A 41 15.58 12.99 2.29
CA PHE A 41 16.00 13.88 3.37
C PHE A 41 17.00 14.94 2.90
N ALA A 42 18.02 14.55 2.12
CA ALA A 42 19.05 15.44 1.58
C ALA A 42 18.84 15.73 0.07
N GLY A 43 19.01 16.98 -0.33
CA GLY A 43 18.69 17.49 -1.66
C GLY A 43 17.21 17.86 -1.85
N ASP A 44 16.93 18.49 -2.99
CA ASP A 44 15.58 18.86 -3.42
C ASP A 44 15.10 17.89 -4.52
N PRO A 45 13.99 17.16 -4.34
CA PRO A 45 13.46 16.29 -5.38
C PRO A 45 12.89 17.09 -6.54
N SER A 46 12.96 16.53 -7.75
CA SER A 46 12.14 17.03 -8.85
C SER A 46 10.64 16.78 -8.53
N PRO A 47 9.71 17.57 -9.11
CA PRO A 47 8.28 17.33 -8.92
C PRO A 47 7.86 15.91 -9.32
N GLU A 48 8.46 15.36 -10.38
CA GLU A 48 8.23 13.98 -10.82
C GLU A 48 8.69 12.97 -9.75
N LEU A 49 9.92 13.14 -9.24
CA LEU A 49 10.46 12.25 -8.21
C LEU A 49 9.59 12.27 -6.95
N LEU A 50 9.20 13.45 -6.46
CA LEU A 50 8.33 13.55 -5.28
C LEU A 50 6.98 12.88 -5.54
N THR A 51 6.36 13.08 -6.70
CA THR A 51 5.09 12.44 -7.06
C THR A 51 5.21 10.92 -7.15
N ARG A 52 6.21 10.38 -7.86
CA ARG A 52 6.44 8.93 -7.94
C ARG A 52 6.75 8.32 -6.58
N TRP A 53 7.54 9.01 -5.75
CA TRP A 53 7.85 8.52 -4.41
C TRP A 53 6.65 8.58 -3.48
N LEU A 54 5.80 9.61 -3.55
CA LEU A 54 4.55 9.69 -2.79
C LEU A 54 3.57 8.58 -3.18
N GLN A 55 3.46 8.25 -4.47
CA GLN A 55 2.62 7.14 -4.93
C GLN A 55 2.93 5.84 -4.17
N VAL A 56 4.22 5.49 -4.04
CA VAL A 56 4.65 4.27 -3.36
C VAL A 56 4.70 4.44 -1.84
N GLY A 57 5.27 5.54 -1.37
CA GLY A 57 5.43 5.86 0.04
C GLY A 57 4.10 5.94 0.79
N ALA A 58 3.03 6.40 0.11
CA ALA A 58 1.68 6.37 0.64
C ALA A 58 1.16 4.94 0.92
N LEU A 59 1.70 3.91 0.29
CA LEU A 59 1.35 2.51 0.56
C LEU A 59 2.35 1.79 1.49
N MET A 60 3.49 2.40 1.78
CA MET A 60 4.46 1.84 2.72
C MET A 60 3.90 1.84 4.17
N PRO A 61 4.37 0.92 5.04
CA PRO A 61 3.87 0.81 6.41
C PRO A 61 3.99 2.14 7.17
N PHE A 62 5.18 2.76 7.13
CA PHE A 62 5.44 4.11 7.60
C PHE A 62 5.48 5.08 6.42
N CYS A 63 4.60 6.08 6.45
CA CYS A 63 4.43 7.07 5.39
C CYS A 63 4.72 8.46 5.96
N ARG A 64 5.91 9.01 5.67
CA ARG A 64 6.35 10.33 6.13
C ARG A 64 7.11 11.05 5.02
N VAL A 65 6.71 12.30 4.75
CA VAL A 65 7.56 13.27 4.04
C VAL A 65 8.38 14.00 5.09
N HIS A 66 9.69 14.03 4.92
CA HIS A 66 10.61 14.69 5.83
C HIS A 66 11.85 15.13 5.05
N ASN A 67 12.35 16.32 5.36
CA ASN A 67 13.52 16.89 4.72
C ASN A 67 14.46 17.49 5.77
N ALA A 68 15.74 17.59 5.41
CA ALA A 68 16.74 18.28 6.21
C ALA A 68 16.48 19.79 6.23
N ILE A 69 16.96 20.43 7.28
CA ILE A 69 17.16 21.88 7.34
C ILE A 69 18.66 22.17 7.24
N PRO A 70 19.08 23.24 6.54
CA PRO A 70 20.47 23.68 6.61
C PRO A 70 20.87 23.98 8.07
N THR A 71 22.00 23.45 8.54
CA THR A 71 22.49 23.81 9.89
C THR A 71 23.25 25.12 9.86
N PRO A 72 23.12 25.98 10.90
CA PRO A 72 23.81 27.27 10.95
C PRO A 72 25.35 27.17 10.89
N ASP A 73 25.91 26.02 11.27
CA ASP A 73 27.34 25.74 11.29
C ASP A 73 27.86 25.06 10.02
N GLY A 74 26.98 24.78 9.05
CA GLY A 74 27.32 24.12 7.80
C GLY A 74 27.69 22.65 7.93
N SER A 75 27.52 22.02 9.11
CA SER A 75 27.78 20.59 9.31
C SER A 75 26.84 19.68 8.52
N ILE A 76 25.64 20.17 8.19
CA ILE A 76 24.73 19.58 7.21
C ILE A 76 24.80 20.44 5.94
N GLU A 77 25.68 20.06 5.03
CA GLU A 77 25.75 20.59 3.65
C GLU A 77 24.59 20.03 2.79
N THR A 78 23.35 20.12 3.29
CA THR A 78 22.20 19.78 2.47
C THR A 78 21.82 21.03 1.70
N GLU A 79 21.99 21.00 0.38
CA GLU A 79 21.41 21.99 -0.56
C GLU A 79 19.86 21.90 -0.59
N ASN A 80 19.22 21.65 0.56
CA ASN A 80 17.79 21.69 0.71
C ASN A 80 17.38 23.16 0.72
N THR A 81 16.97 23.65 -0.44
CA THR A 81 16.55 25.04 -0.59
C THR A 81 15.04 25.16 -0.70
N ASN A 82 14.33 24.05 -0.97
CA ASN A 82 12.91 24.07 -1.30
C ASN A 82 12.04 23.30 -0.30
N PRO A 83 10.81 23.78 -0.03
CA PRO A 83 9.78 22.99 0.63
C PRO A 83 9.47 21.71 -0.16
N GLN A 84 9.13 20.63 0.56
CA GLN A 84 8.85 19.31 -0.04
C GLN A 84 7.48 18.75 0.38
N GLU A 85 6.62 19.58 0.96
CA GLU A 85 5.26 19.17 1.28
C GLU A 85 4.54 18.69 0.01
N PRO A 86 3.52 17.81 0.13
CA PRO A 86 2.77 17.30 -1.01
C PRO A 86 2.15 18.38 -1.93
N TRP A 87 2.07 19.64 -1.48
CA TRP A 87 1.56 20.82 -2.19
C TRP A 87 2.63 21.84 -2.58
N ALA A 88 3.92 21.46 -2.60
CA ALA A 88 5.02 22.40 -2.81
C ALA A 88 5.26 22.81 -4.27
N HIS A 89 4.77 22.03 -5.25
CA HIS A 89 5.09 22.22 -6.67
C HIS A 89 3.92 22.74 -7.52
N GLY A 90 2.72 22.87 -6.95
CA GLY A 90 1.53 23.35 -7.66
C GLY A 90 0.95 22.30 -8.61
N GLU A 91 -0.10 22.69 -9.34
CA GLU A 91 -0.75 21.79 -10.30
C GLU A 91 0.15 21.51 -11.52
N PRO A 92 0.14 20.27 -12.06
CA PRO A 92 -0.78 19.17 -11.71
C PRO A 92 -0.31 18.27 -10.56
N TYR A 93 0.89 18.52 -9.99
CA TYR A 93 1.51 17.65 -8.99
C TYR A 93 0.71 17.60 -7.69
N ASP A 94 0.13 18.72 -7.25
CA ASP A 94 -0.70 18.77 -6.04
C ASP A 94 -1.89 17.79 -6.12
N THR A 95 -2.54 17.69 -7.29
CA THR A 95 -3.62 16.73 -7.54
C THR A 95 -3.11 15.28 -7.50
N TYR A 96 -1.96 15.00 -8.10
CA TYR A 96 -1.39 13.65 -8.14
C TYR A 96 -0.95 13.19 -6.73
N ASN A 97 -0.31 14.09 -5.99
CA ASN A 97 0.13 13.85 -4.62
C ASN A 97 -1.05 13.64 -3.67
N ARG A 98 -2.13 14.44 -3.81
CA ARG A 98 -3.39 14.24 -3.08
C ARG A 98 -3.99 12.88 -3.40
N THR A 99 -4.03 12.49 -4.67
CA THR A 99 -4.57 11.19 -5.11
C THR A 99 -3.82 10.02 -4.48
N ALA A 100 -2.48 10.11 -4.37
CA ALA A 100 -1.68 9.10 -3.68
C ALA A 100 -2.04 8.98 -2.19
N ILE A 101 -2.21 10.10 -1.50
CA ILE A 101 -2.59 10.13 -0.08
C ILE A 101 -4.03 9.63 0.11
N GLU A 102 -4.97 10.07 -0.72
CA GLU A 102 -6.35 9.58 -0.69
C GLU A 102 -6.40 8.07 -0.91
N ARG A 103 -5.61 7.53 -1.83
CA ARG A 103 -5.51 6.08 -2.05
C ARG A 103 -5.14 5.34 -0.77
N ARG A 104 -4.16 5.83 0.00
CA ARG A 104 -3.84 5.28 1.33
C ARG A 104 -5.06 5.29 2.25
N TYR A 105 -5.76 6.43 2.32
CA TYR A 105 -6.93 6.58 3.19
C TYR A 105 -8.11 5.67 2.80
N ARG A 106 -8.28 5.41 1.49
CA ARG A 106 -9.25 4.41 1.01
C ARG A 106 -8.86 3.00 1.43
N LEU A 107 -7.56 2.69 1.45
CA LEU A 107 -7.01 1.38 1.78
C LEU A 107 -6.75 1.18 3.28
N LEU A 108 -7.00 2.17 4.15
CA LEU A 108 -6.77 2.02 5.59
C LEU A 108 -7.44 0.79 6.22
N PRO A 109 -8.68 0.39 5.88
CA PRO A 109 -9.27 -0.83 6.41
C PRO A 109 -8.46 -2.08 6.06
N TYR A 110 -7.98 -2.19 4.82
CA TYR A 110 -7.09 -3.27 4.39
C TYR A 110 -5.73 -3.20 5.09
N LEU A 111 -5.07 -2.03 5.07
CA LEU A 111 -3.76 -1.83 5.70
C LEU A 111 -3.80 -2.17 7.19
N TYR A 112 -4.84 -1.72 7.92
CA TYR A 112 -4.99 -2.00 9.34
C TYR A 112 -5.21 -3.49 9.62
N THR A 113 -5.97 -4.16 8.75
CA THR A 113 -6.13 -5.63 8.82
C THR A 113 -4.79 -6.35 8.61
N VAL A 114 -3.96 -5.89 7.68
CA VAL A 114 -2.62 -6.45 7.46
C VAL A 114 -1.67 -6.15 8.64
N PHE A 115 -1.75 -4.96 9.25
CA PHE A 115 -1.01 -4.63 10.47
C PHE A 115 -1.45 -5.51 11.65
N GLU A 116 -2.74 -5.83 11.76
CA GLU A 116 -3.21 -6.79 12.75
C GLU A 116 -2.61 -8.18 12.48
N GLU A 117 -2.64 -8.68 11.24
CA GLU A 117 -2.00 -9.96 10.88
C GLU A 117 -0.52 -9.95 11.27
N ASN A 118 0.19 -8.85 11.01
CA ASN A 118 1.57 -8.66 11.43
C ASN A 118 1.75 -8.81 12.94
N SER A 119 0.91 -8.15 13.75
CA SER A 119 1.01 -8.19 15.22
C SER A 119 0.88 -9.62 15.79
N ARG A 120 0.16 -10.48 15.07
CA ARG A 120 -0.23 -11.81 15.53
C ARG A 120 0.64 -12.93 14.96
N THR A 121 1.21 -12.73 13.76
CA THR A 121 1.97 -13.75 13.02
C THR A 121 3.43 -13.36 12.75
N GLY A 122 3.77 -12.08 12.85
CA GLY A 122 5.05 -11.54 12.44
C GLY A 122 5.21 -11.32 10.93
N ALA A 123 4.25 -11.72 10.10
CA ALA A 123 4.32 -11.50 8.65
C ALA A 123 4.38 -9.99 8.34
N PRO A 124 5.32 -9.49 7.52
CA PRO A 124 5.46 -8.06 7.28
C PRO A 124 4.25 -7.52 6.50
N VAL A 125 4.00 -6.21 6.65
CA VAL A 125 2.91 -5.53 5.94
C VAL A 125 3.22 -5.41 4.46
N MET A 126 4.44 -4.97 4.14
CA MET A 126 5.00 -4.96 2.79
C MET A 126 5.83 -6.23 2.60
N ARG A 127 5.46 -7.09 1.64
CA ARG A 127 6.03 -8.43 1.46
C ARG A 127 6.76 -8.56 0.13
N PRO A 128 7.98 -9.13 0.14
CA PRO A 128 8.63 -9.55 -1.09
C PRO A 128 7.94 -10.81 -1.64
N PHE A 129 7.97 -10.99 -2.96
CA PHE A 129 7.35 -12.15 -3.59
C PHE A 129 7.87 -13.49 -3.08
N LEU A 130 9.13 -13.55 -2.60
CA LEU A 130 9.68 -14.76 -2.00
C LEU A 130 8.86 -15.32 -0.84
N MET A 131 8.01 -14.52 -0.17
CA MET A 131 7.15 -15.03 0.90
C MET A 131 6.00 -15.89 0.40
N GLU A 132 5.43 -15.55 -0.76
CA GLU A 132 4.24 -16.22 -1.31
C GLU A 132 4.58 -17.13 -2.51
N TYR A 133 5.76 -16.94 -3.12
CA TYR A 133 6.18 -17.59 -4.38
C TYR A 133 7.59 -18.22 -4.28
N GLN A 134 7.85 -18.98 -3.21
CA GLN A 134 9.17 -19.60 -2.95
C GLN A 134 9.66 -20.52 -4.08
N ASP A 135 8.74 -21.24 -4.72
CA ASP A 135 9.03 -22.17 -5.81
C ASP A 135 9.13 -21.47 -7.18
N ASP A 136 9.12 -20.13 -7.20
CA ASP A 136 9.25 -19.33 -8.41
C ASP A 136 10.62 -18.65 -8.47
N PRO A 137 11.59 -19.21 -9.23
CA PRO A 137 12.96 -18.69 -9.24
C PRO A 137 13.07 -17.27 -9.82
N ARG A 138 12.06 -16.80 -10.56
CA ARG A 138 12.01 -15.42 -11.04
C ARG A 138 11.39 -14.50 -9.99
N ALA A 139 10.33 -14.94 -9.31
CA ALA A 139 9.67 -14.12 -8.30
C ALA A 139 10.60 -13.82 -7.11
N VAL A 140 11.42 -14.80 -6.69
CA VAL A 140 12.34 -14.62 -5.54
C VAL A 140 13.43 -13.57 -5.76
N THR A 141 13.70 -13.19 -7.01
CA THR A 141 14.68 -12.15 -7.36
C THR A 141 14.08 -10.75 -7.53
N VAL A 142 12.74 -10.61 -7.47
CA VAL A 142 12.08 -9.32 -7.65
C VAL A 142 12.21 -8.47 -6.39
N GLU A 143 12.69 -7.24 -6.57
CA GLU A 143 13.04 -6.33 -5.46
C GLU A 143 12.42 -4.92 -5.59
N ASP A 144 11.70 -4.67 -6.69
CA ASP A 144 11.13 -3.36 -7.07
C ASP A 144 9.61 -3.39 -7.24
N THR A 145 9.00 -4.53 -6.89
CA THR A 145 7.57 -4.85 -6.99
C THR A 145 7.24 -5.71 -5.78
N PHE A 146 6.14 -5.41 -5.11
CA PHE A 146 5.87 -5.98 -3.78
C PHE A 146 4.39 -6.18 -3.54
N LEU A 147 4.07 -6.95 -2.50
CA LEU A 147 2.72 -7.10 -2.00
C LEU A 147 2.51 -6.22 -0.77
N ILE A 148 1.32 -5.68 -0.61
CA ILE A 148 0.77 -5.30 0.69
C ILE A 148 -0.13 -6.45 1.12
N GLY A 149 0.17 -7.05 2.27
CA GLY A 149 -0.45 -8.31 2.66
C GLY A 149 -0.18 -9.41 1.63
N ARG A 150 -1.21 -10.20 1.30
CA ARG A 150 -1.12 -11.31 0.32
C ARG A 150 -1.74 -10.99 -1.03
N ASP A 151 -2.57 -9.95 -1.07
CA ASP A 151 -3.56 -9.80 -2.14
C ASP A 151 -3.33 -8.58 -3.02
N LEU A 152 -2.62 -7.55 -2.53
CA LEU A 152 -2.44 -6.30 -3.25
C LEU A 152 -1.01 -6.13 -3.74
N LEU A 153 -0.78 -6.31 -5.03
CA LEU A 153 0.51 -6.08 -5.69
C LEU A 153 0.64 -4.61 -6.10
N VAL A 154 1.80 -4.02 -5.81
CA VAL A 154 2.17 -2.65 -6.19
C VAL A 154 3.37 -2.71 -7.13
N ALA A 155 3.23 -2.08 -8.30
CA ALA A 155 4.19 -2.13 -9.39
C ALA A 155 4.64 -0.71 -9.81
N PRO A 156 5.53 -0.08 -9.03
CA PRO A 156 5.85 1.33 -9.17
C PRO A 156 6.64 1.67 -10.43
N ILE A 157 6.44 2.85 -11.02
CA ILE A 157 7.42 3.39 -11.97
C ILE A 157 8.63 3.89 -11.19
N VAL A 158 9.83 3.44 -11.56
CA VAL A 158 11.07 3.63 -10.79
C VAL A 158 12.21 4.28 -11.58
N GLU A 159 11.93 4.73 -12.80
CA GLU A 159 12.88 5.44 -13.67
C GLU A 159 12.29 6.81 -14.07
N GLU A 160 13.16 7.80 -14.18
CA GLU A 160 12.81 9.17 -14.56
C GLU A 160 12.25 9.25 -15.98
N GLY A 161 11.16 9.99 -16.16
CA GLY A 161 10.48 10.20 -17.44
C GLY A 161 9.75 8.96 -17.96
N ALA A 162 9.75 7.84 -17.22
CA ALA A 162 9.07 6.62 -17.67
C ALA A 162 7.56 6.71 -17.45
N VAL A 163 6.80 6.25 -18.44
CA VAL A 163 5.33 6.09 -18.39
C VAL A 163 4.90 4.63 -18.56
N SER A 164 5.87 3.72 -18.60
CA SER A 164 5.64 2.29 -18.61
C SER A 164 6.88 1.56 -18.10
N ARG A 165 6.71 0.31 -17.65
CA ARG A 165 7.82 -0.59 -17.34
C ARG A 165 7.44 -2.03 -17.66
N THR A 166 8.45 -2.84 -17.97
CA THR A 166 8.31 -4.30 -18.00
C THR A 166 8.70 -4.85 -16.63
N LEU A 167 7.89 -5.77 -16.10
CA LEU A 167 8.15 -6.45 -14.84
C LEU A 167 7.71 -7.91 -14.90
N TYR A 168 8.26 -8.70 -13.99
CA TYR A 168 7.82 -10.07 -13.79
C TYR A 168 6.57 -10.14 -12.90
N LEU A 169 5.47 -10.63 -13.44
CA LEU A 169 4.26 -10.90 -12.67
C LEU A 169 4.31 -12.36 -12.16
N PRO A 170 4.31 -12.63 -10.84
CA PRO A 170 4.40 -14.00 -10.32
C PRO A 170 3.20 -14.85 -10.74
N ARG A 171 3.37 -16.17 -10.74
CA ARG A 171 2.35 -17.16 -11.14
C ARG A 171 1.01 -16.94 -10.42
N GLY A 172 -0.07 -17.25 -11.14
CA GLY A 172 -1.44 -17.08 -10.67
C GLY A 172 -2.21 -16.11 -11.56
N PHE A 173 -3.43 -15.80 -11.15
CA PHE A 173 -4.28 -14.84 -11.83
C PHE A 173 -4.36 -13.56 -11.01
N TRP A 174 -4.21 -12.44 -11.69
CA TRP A 174 -4.23 -11.10 -11.13
C TRP A 174 -5.29 -10.28 -11.83
N ARG A 175 -5.86 -9.30 -11.14
CA ARG A 175 -6.78 -8.35 -11.73
C ARG A 175 -6.25 -6.95 -11.58
N ASP A 176 -6.38 -6.12 -12.60
CA ASP A 176 -6.13 -4.69 -12.45
C ASP A 176 -6.98 -4.11 -11.31
N TYR A 177 -6.36 -3.31 -10.43
CA TYR A 177 -7.02 -2.79 -9.25
C TYR A 177 -8.24 -1.92 -9.60
N GLU A 178 -8.18 -1.13 -10.68
CA GLU A 178 -9.26 -0.22 -11.06
C GLU A 178 -10.24 -0.84 -12.06
N THR A 179 -9.73 -1.46 -13.13
CA THR A 179 -10.57 -1.97 -14.22
C THR A 179 -11.08 -3.38 -13.96
N GLY A 180 -10.39 -4.16 -13.12
CA GLY A 180 -10.69 -5.57 -12.90
C GLY A 180 -10.25 -6.49 -14.03
N GLU A 181 -9.54 -5.97 -15.05
CA GLU A 181 -9.01 -6.75 -16.17
C GLU A 181 -8.15 -7.92 -15.65
N LEU A 182 -8.47 -9.14 -16.11
CA LEU A 182 -7.77 -10.35 -15.70
C LEU A 182 -6.45 -10.51 -16.46
N ILE A 183 -5.36 -10.70 -15.72
CA ILE A 183 -4.00 -10.85 -16.22
C ILE A 183 -3.42 -12.16 -15.67
N GLU A 184 -2.99 -13.03 -16.57
CA GLU A 184 -2.28 -14.27 -16.21
C GLU A 184 -0.80 -13.97 -15.91
N GLY A 185 -0.35 -14.38 -14.73
CA GLY A 185 1.03 -14.24 -14.27
C GLY A 185 1.95 -15.38 -14.71
N GLY A 186 3.12 -15.46 -14.09
CA GLY A 186 4.18 -16.39 -14.45
C GLY A 186 5.04 -15.91 -15.62
N ARG A 187 4.92 -14.64 -16.00
CA ARG A 187 5.51 -14.06 -17.21
C ARG A 187 5.87 -12.59 -17.00
N ASP A 188 6.66 -12.07 -17.93
CA ASP A 188 6.85 -10.64 -18.04
C ASP A 188 5.61 -9.99 -18.65
N ILE A 189 5.23 -8.87 -18.07
CA ILE A 189 4.17 -7.99 -18.56
C ILE A 189 4.72 -6.57 -18.68
N THR A 190 4.14 -5.80 -19.60
CA THR A 190 4.38 -4.36 -19.67
C THR A 190 3.15 -3.66 -19.15
N ILE A 191 3.35 -2.81 -18.15
CA ILE A 191 2.32 -1.97 -17.55
C ILE A 191 2.59 -0.52 -17.92
N SER A 192 1.53 0.20 -18.27
CA SER A 192 1.58 1.64 -18.52
C SER A 192 1.05 2.39 -17.30
N ALA A 193 1.73 3.46 -16.92
CA ALA A 193 1.28 4.40 -15.91
C ALA A 193 1.84 5.79 -16.19
N GLU A 194 0.93 6.68 -16.57
CA GLU A 194 1.20 8.12 -16.58
C GLU A 194 1.54 8.62 -15.16
N LEU A 195 1.95 9.88 -15.03
CA LEU A 195 2.43 10.42 -13.76
C LEU A 195 1.34 10.45 -12.67
N ASP A 196 0.06 10.39 -13.02
CA ASP A 196 -1.07 10.35 -12.08
C ASP A 196 -1.44 8.92 -11.62
N GLN A 197 -0.82 7.90 -12.20
CA GLN A 197 -1.16 6.50 -12.00
C GLN A 197 -0.08 5.75 -11.20
N LEU A 198 -0.54 4.87 -10.30
CA LEU A 198 0.28 3.85 -9.67
C LEU A 198 -0.30 2.48 -10.06
N PRO A 199 0.42 1.67 -10.85
CA PRO A 199 -0.01 0.34 -11.22
C PRO A 199 -0.17 -0.56 -10.00
N MET A 200 -1.37 -1.10 -9.84
CA MET A 200 -1.73 -2.00 -8.75
C MET A 200 -2.56 -3.14 -9.29
N LEU A 201 -2.24 -4.35 -8.84
CA LEU A 201 -2.97 -5.55 -9.20
C LEU A 201 -3.48 -6.24 -7.93
N VAL A 202 -4.60 -6.92 -8.02
CA VAL A 202 -5.20 -7.69 -6.94
C VAL A 202 -5.17 -9.16 -7.30
N ARG A 203 -4.78 -10.02 -6.37
CA ARG A 203 -4.85 -11.48 -6.55
C ARG A 203 -6.31 -11.87 -6.87
N ALA A 204 -6.53 -12.56 -7.98
CA ALA A 204 -7.86 -13.05 -8.31
C ALA A 204 -8.37 -13.97 -7.18
N GLY A 205 -9.62 -13.79 -6.79
CA GLY A 205 -10.25 -14.43 -5.63
C GLY A 205 -10.11 -13.66 -4.31
N ALA A 206 -9.54 -12.44 -4.32
CA ALA A 206 -9.43 -11.61 -3.13
C ALA A 206 -10.55 -10.56 -3.02
N ILE A 207 -10.87 -10.17 -1.79
CA ILE A 207 -11.70 -8.99 -1.50
C ILE A 207 -10.86 -8.00 -0.70
N ILE A 208 -10.76 -6.76 -1.19
CA ILE A 208 -10.05 -5.66 -0.53
C ILE A 208 -11.07 -4.75 0.16
N PRO A 209 -11.14 -4.71 1.50
CA PRO A 209 -11.99 -3.75 2.20
C PRO A 209 -11.41 -2.34 2.07
N THR A 210 -12.21 -1.43 1.55
CA THR A 210 -11.88 -0.01 1.38
C THR A 210 -12.95 0.88 1.99
N GLN A 211 -12.74 2.19 1.91
CA GLN A 211 -13.70 3.22 2.29
C GLN A 211 -13.49 4.47 1.43
N GLU A 212 -14.39 5.45 1.56
CA GLU A 212 -14.11 6.82 1.09
C GLU A 212 -13.00 7.48 1.94
N PRO A 213 -12.20 8.39 1.37
CA PRO A 213 -11.08 8.97 2.08
C PRO A 213 -11.63 9.97 3.09
N VAL A 214 -10.91 10.10 4.20
CA VAL A 214 -11.20 11.08 5.24
C VAL A 214 -10.01 11.99 5.43
N GLN A 215 -10.22 13.16 6.04
CA GLN A 215 -9.12 14.12 6.24
C GLN A 215 -8.18 13.67 7.36
N HIS A 216 -8.67 12.87 8.31
CA HIS A 216 -7.87 12.23 9.35
C HIS A 216 -8.56 10.97 9.89
N THR A 217 -7.78 10.09 10.54
CA THR A 217 -8.27 8.77 10.99
C THR A 217 -9.41 8.84 12.02
N GLY A 218 -9.51 9.92 12.79
CA GLY A 218 -10.64 10.15 13.70
C GLY A 218 -12.02 10.22 13.04
N GLU A 219 -12.10 10.34 11.71
CA GLU A 219 -13.38 10.37 10.98
C GLU A 219 -13.76 9.02 10.35
N ILE A 220 -12.89 7.99 10.40
CA ILE A 220 -13.13 6.71 9.71
C ILE A 220 -14.41 6.00 10.18
N GLY A 221 -14.81 6.19 11.45
CA GLY A 221 -16.04 5.63 12.01
C GLY A 221 -17.31 6.12 11.33
N ARG A 222 -17.24 7.22 10.56
CA ARG A 222 -18.38 7.74 9.76
C ARG A 222 -18.46 7.12 8.37
N GLN A 223 -17.40 6.44 7.92
CA GLN A 223 -17.33 5.84 6.59
C GLN A 223 -17.72 4.37 6.62
N ARG A 224 -18.59 3.99 5.70
CA ARG A 224 -18.92 2.59 5.46
C ARG A 224 -17.75 1.86 4.81
N ILE A 225 -17.69 0.56 5.04
CA ILE A 225 -16.77 -0.32 4.30
C ILE A 225 -17.34 -0.59 2.90
N ILE A 226 -16.46 -0.60 1.91
CA ILE A 226 -16.71 -1.04 0.55
C ILE A 226 -15.86 -2.30 0.34
N TRP A 227 -16.50 -3.44 0.18
CA TRP A 227 -15.81 -4.70 -0.09
C TRP A 227 -15.57 -4.85 -1.59
N ARG A 228 -14.42 -4.40 -2.09
CA ARG A 228 -14.06 -4.53 -3.51
C ARG A 228 -13.66 -5.99 -3.79
N ALA A 229 -14.53 -6.74 -4.48
CA ALA A 229 -14.37 -8.15 -4.77
C ALA A 229 -13.81 -8.38 -6.18
N TYR A 230 -12.68 -9.08 -6.24
CA TYR A 230 -11.95 -9.42 -7.47
C TYR A 230 -12.09 -10.92 -7.69
N LEU A 231 -13.09 -11.34 -8.47
CA LEU A 231 -13.46 -12.76 -8.56
C LEU A 231 -12.38 -13.61 -9.24
N ASP A 232 -12.18 -14.84 -8.78
CA ASP A 232 -11.33 -15.81 -9.48
C ASP A 232 -12.04 -16.47 -10.68
N ASN A 233 -11.39 -17.47 -11.29
CA ASN A 233 -11.94 -18.22 -12.41
C ASN A 233 -13.15 -19.09 -12.02
N GLU A 234 -13.33 -19.37 -10.73
CA GLU A 234 -14.50 -20.07 -10.20
C GLU A 234 -15.63 -19.10 -9.82
N GLN A 235 -15.44 -17.81 -10.09
CA GLN A 235 -16.40 -16.73 -9.80
C GLN A 235 -16.60 -16.49 -8.29
N TYR A 236 -15.57 -16.75 -7.48
CA TYR A 236 -15.59 -16.50 -6.05
C TYR A 236 -14.51 -15.51 -5.63
N ALA A 237 -14.74 -14.82 -4.52
CA ALA A 237 -13.73 -14.07 -3.81
C ALA A 237 -13.90 -14.19 -2.28
N LYS A 238 -12.78 -14.08 -1.55
CA LYS A 238 -12.73 -14.05 -0.08
C LYS A 238 -11.88 -12.87 0.38
N GLY A 239 -12.32 -12.19 1.43
CA GLY A 239 -11.48 -11.24 2.17
C GLY A 239 -11.81 -11.18 3.64
N GLU A 240 -10.99 -10.45 4.37
CA GLU A 240 -11.07 -10.29 5.82
C GLU A 240 -10.93 -8.81 6.18
N LEU A 241 -11.63 -8.40 7.23
CA LEU A 241 -11.52 -7.09 7.85
C LEU A 241 -11.38 -7.26 9.36
N TYR A 242 -10.42 -6.55 9.94
CA TYR A 242 -10.27 -6.40 11.38
C TYR A 242 -10.65 -4.98 11.81
N GLU A 243 -11.40 -4.87 12.90
CA GLU A 243 -11.77 -3.61 13.54
C GLU A 243 -11.61 -3.70 15.06
N ASP A 244 -11.16 -2.63 15.68
CA ASP A 244 -11.19 -2.37 17.12
C ASP A 244 -11.29 -0.85 17.35
N ASP A 245 -11.04 -0.38 18.58
CA ASP A 245 -11.09 1.04 18.91
C ASP A 245 -9.90 1.86 18.35
N GLY A 246 -8.90 1.20 17.76
CA GLY A 246 -7.71 1.80 17.15
C GLY A 246 -6.71 2.44 18.13
N ILE A 247 -6.93 2.32 19.44
CA ILE A 247 -6.16 3.07 20.45
C ILE A 247 -5.75 2.19 21.64
N SER A 248 -6.65 1.37 22.16
CA SER A 248 -6.43 0.63 23.40
C SER A 248 -5.82 -0.75 23.17
N PHE A 249 -5.57 -1.46 24.27
CA PHE A 249 -5.17 -2.87 24.25
C PHE A 249 -6.37 -3.83 24.33
N GLY A 250 -7.60 -3.37 24.03
CA GLY A 250 -8.84 -4.15 24.12
C GLY A 250 -8.82 -5.46 23.33
N TYR A 251 -8.05 -5.51 22.23
CA TYR A 251 -7.82 -6.73 21.45
C TYR A 251 -7.31 -7.91 22.31
N ARG A 252 -6.59 -7.66 23.42
CA ARG A 252 -6.09 -8.70 24.32
C ARG A 252 -7.20 -9.41 25.09
N SER A 253 -8.32 -8.72 25.31
CA SER A 253 -9.55 -9.26 25.90
C SER A 253 -10.60 -9.64 24.86
N ARG A 254 -10.22 -9.76 23.58
CA ARG A 254 -11.12 -10.02 22.44
C ARG A 254 -12.17 -8.92 22.21
N ASP A 255 -11.91 -7.70 22.67
CA ASP A 255 -12.68 -6.52 22.30
C ASP A 255 -12.19 -6.00 20.94
N CYS A 256 -12.47 -6.82 19.93
CA CYS A 256 -12.21 -6.57 18.52
C CYS A 256 -13.31 -7.23 17.69
N LEU A 257 -13.36 -6.96 16.40
CA LEU A 257 -14.29 -7.52 15.44
C LEU A 257 -13.51 -8.03 14.23
N ARG A 258 -13.72 -9.29 13.85
CA ARG A 258 -13.21 -9.87 12.61
C ARG A 258 -14.37 -10.24 11.73
N THR A 259 -14.35 -9.75 10.50
CA THR A 259 -15.33 -10.08 9.49
C THR A 259 -14.63 -10.82 8.36
N THR A 260 -15.00 -12.08 8.13
CA THR A 260 -14.65 -12.80 6.90
C THR A 260 -15.82 -12.73 5.93
N LEU A 261 -15.57 -12.22 4.73
CA LEU A 261 -16.56 -12.15 3.66
C LEU A 261 -16.18 -13.12 2.54
N ARG A 262 -17.19 -13.82 2.01
CA ARG A 262 -17.12 -14.55 0.74
C ARG A 262 -18.20 -14.03 -0.19
N SER A 263 -17.89 -13.80 -1.47
CA SER A 263 -18.84 -13.33 -2.47
C SER A 263 -18.72 -14.13 -3.77
N GLY A 264 -19.85 -14.39 -4.43
CA GLY A 264 -19.91 -14.90 -5.79
C GLY A 264 -20.32 -13.82 -6.81
N SER A 265 -20.29 -14.13 -8.11
CA SER A 265 -20.76 -13.24 -9.19
C SER A 265 -22.28 -13.02 -9.23
N ASP A 266 -23.05 -13.91 -8.60
CA ASP A 266 -24.51 -13.81 -8.50
C ASP A 266 -24.99 -12.78 -7.45
N GLY A 267 -24.05 -12.05 -6.83
CA GLY A 267 -24.31 -11.09 -5.76
C GLY A 267 -24.61 -11.73 -4.41
N THR A 268 -24.54 -13.07 -4.30
CA THR A 268 -24.66 -13.74 -3.00
C THR A 268 -23.36 -13.59 -2.22
N PHE A 269 -23.50 -13.31 -0.92
CA PHE A 269 -22.36 -13.26 -0.01
C PHE A 269 -22.66 -13.98 1.30
N ALA A 270 -21.62 -14.58 1.87
CA ALA A 270 -21.64 -15.16 3.19
C ALA A 270 -20.67 -14.40 4.08
N ARG A 271 -21.08 -14.11 5.32
CA ARG A 271 -20.28 -13.40 6.30
C ARG A 271 -20.15 -14.21 7.58
N ILE A 272 -18.92 -14.32 8.08
CA ILE A 272 -18.62 -14.84 9.42
C ILE A 272 -18.09 -13.65 10.22
N ILE A 273 -18.70 -13.41 11.38
CA ILE A 273 -18.34 -12.31 12.28
C ILE A 273 -17.91 -12.90 13.62
N GLU A 274 -16.74 -12.51 14.11
CA GLU A 274 -16.18 -12.96 15.37
C GLU A 274 -15.71 -11.78 16.23
N GLY A 275 -15.92 -11.86 17.54
CA GLY A 275 -15.46 -10.87 18.50
C GLY A 275 -16.59 -10.07 19.16
N ALA A 276 -16.22 -9.14 20.04
CA ALA A 276 -17.15 -8.41 20.90
C ALA A 276 -17.25 -6.90 20.58
N TYR A 277 -16.34 -6.37 19.77
CA TYR A 277 -16.33 -4.95 19.42
C TYR A 277 -17.53 -4.59 18.55
N ILE A 278 -18.15 -3.44 18.82
CA ILE A 278 -19.28 -2.92 18.06
C ILE A 278 -18.76 -1.81 17.16
N SER A 279 -18.64 -2.09 15.86
CA SER A 279 -18.19 -1.08 14.89
C SER A 279 -19.20 0.08 14.82
N PRO A 280 -18.75 1.35 14.89
CA PRO A 280 -19.62 2.52 14.73
C PRO A 280 -19.96 2.80 13.27
N ARG A 281 -19.40 2.04 12.33
CA ARG A 281 -19.51 2.31 10.89
C ARG A 281 -20.95 2.10 10.39
N PRO A 282 -21.38 2.89 9.39
CA PRO A 282 -22.64 2.62 8.68
C PRO A 282 -22.62 1.27 7.94
N PRO A 283 -23.78 0.78 7.48
CA PRO A 283 -23.86 -0.45 6.70
C PRO A 283 -22.94 -0.45 5.48
N ASP A 284 -22.21 -1.55 5.31
CA ASP A 284 -21.29 -1.78 4.20
C ASP A 284 -21.99 -2.38 2.98
N PHE A 285 -21.25 -2.53 1.88
CA PHE A 285 -21.72 -3.24 0.68
C PHE A 285 -20.56 -3.89 -0.08
N VAL A 286 -20.90 -4.80 -0.98
CA VAL A 286 -19.94 -5.47 -1.86
C VAL A 286 -19.98 -4.82 -3.24
N GLN A 287 -18.80 -4.54 -3.80
CA GLN A 287 -18.64 -4.05 -5.15
C GLN A 287 -17.82 -5.08 -5.93
N ILE A 288 -18.42 -5.74 -6.92
CA ILE A 288 -17.68 -6.65 -7.81
C ILE A 288 -16.92 -5.79 -8.84
N ILE A 289 -15.64 -6.08 -9.05
CA ILE A 289 -14.76 -5.32 -9.94
C ILE A 289 -14.46 -6.14 -11.19
N GLY A 290 -14.68 -5.54 -12.37
CA GLY A 290 -14.44 -6.17 -13.68
C GLY A 290 -15.61 -6.98 -14.25
N ASP A 291 -16.79 -6.87 -13.65
CA ASP A 291 -18.07 -7.39 -14.18
C ASP A 291 -18.88 -6.28 -14.89
#